data_AF-A0A0N5AJ86-F1
#
_entry.id   AF-A0A0N5AJ86-F1
#
_cell.length_a   1.000
_cell.length_b   1.000
_cell.length_c   1.000
_cell.angle_alpha   90.00
_cell.angle_beta   90.00
_cell.angle_gamma   90.00
#
_symmetry.space_group_name_H-M   'P 1'
#
loop_
_entity.id
_entity.type
_entity.pdbx_description
1 polymer ?
#
loop_
_entity_poly.entity_id
_entity_poly.type
_entity_poly.pdbx_seq_one_letter_code
_entity_poly.pdbx_strand_id
1 'polypeptide(L)'
;MYNGVGLQTARGSGTNGYVQANRARLQMPKNRVAYNSEDDIKRVDARLFKKPNPEILEYMKKREIELKCANFEVLMENKGFHEDEIKKKVDEYRELLKRQLEAGTFESECSGKDNNSHTRAKAAAETRDRLRAAFSISESFVDGSSLEK
;
A
#
# COMPACT_ATOMS: atom_id res chain seq x y z
N MET A 1 -22.22 48.57 -19.51
CA MET A 1 -21.29 47.42 -19.57
C MET A 1 -21.34 46.67 -18.24
N TYR A 2 -21.64 45.38 -18.26
CA TYR A 2 -21.78 44.55 -17.05
C TYR A 2 -20.84 43.35 -17.17
N ASN A 3 -20.05 43.05 -16.14
CA ASN A 3 -19.01 42.00 -16.16
C ASN A 3 -18.05 42.07 -17.37
N GLY A 4 -17.76 43.27 -17.87
CA GLY A 4 -16.87 43.44 -19.03
C GLY A 4 -17.48 43.05 -20.39
N VAL A 5 -18.78 42.72 -20.45
CA VAL A 5 -19.46 42.27 -21.67
C VAL A 5 -20.55 43.27 -22.08
N GLY A 6 -20.74 43.45 -23.40
CA GLY A 6 -21.78 44.28 -23.99
C GLY A 6 -21.33 45.69 -24.35
N LEU A 7 -22.30 46.57 -24.63
CA LEU A 7 -22.06 47.97 -25.00
C LEU A 7 -21.90 48.87 -23.76
N GLN A 8 -21.13 49.96 -23.92
CA GLN A 8 -21.02 51.01 -22.89
C GLN A 8 -22.30 51.84 -22.81
N THR A 9 -22.88 52.19 -23.96
CA THR A 9 -24.19 52.83 -24.10
C THR A 9 -24.91 52.27 -25.34
N ALA A 10 -26.24 52.20 -25.30
CA ALA A 10 -27.05 51.81 -26.47
C ALA A 10 -27.22 52.98 -27.47
N ARG A 11 -26.87 54.21 -27.06
CA ARG A 11 -26.94 55.39 -27.93
C ARG A 11 -25.88 55.30 -29.02
N GLY A 12 -26.30 55.40 -30.28
CA GLY A 12 -25.40 55.33 -31.44
C GLY A 12 -25.13 53.92 -31.97
N SER A 13 -25.61 52.86 -31.29
CA SER A 13 -25.46 51.47 -31.80
C SER A 13 -26.58 51.05 -32.75
N GLY A 14 -27.65 51.85 -32.88
CA GLY A 14 -28.81 51.52 -33.71
C GLY A 14 -29.62 50.31 -33.22
N THR A 15 -29.42 49.87 -31.98
CA THR A 15 -30.07 48.71 -31.37
C THR A 15 -30.47 48.99 -29.92
N ASN A 16 -31.30 48.13 -29.34
CA ASN A 16 -31.81 48.30 -27.97
C ASN A 16 -30.75 48.02 -26.88
N GLY A 17 -29.53 47.64 -27.26
CA GLY A 17 -28.44 47.30 -26.33
C GLY A 17 -28.65 46.01 -25.54
N TYR A 18 -29.57 45.13 -25.96
CA TYR A 18 -29.88 43.87 -25.28
C TYR A 18 -28.79 42.82 -25.54
N VAL A 19 -28.23 42.25 -24.47
CA VAL A 19 -27.12 41.29 -24.52
C VAL A 19 -27.59 39.95 -23.98
N GLN A 20 -27.43 38.88 -24.75
CA GLN A 20 -27.74 37.51 -24.33
C GLN A 20 -26.47 36.71 -24.08
N ALA A 21 -26.54 35.75 -23.17
CA ALA A 21 -25.47 34.78 -22.96
C ALA A 21 -25.42 33.77 -24.13
N ASN A 22 -24.21 33.45 -24.59
CA ASN A 22 -24.03 32.39 -25.59
C ASN A 22 -24.24 31.00 -24.96
N ARG A 23 -25.31 30.30 -25.36
CA ARG A 23 -25.64 28.95 -24.87
C ARG A 23 -24.80 27.83 -25.48
N ALA A 24 -24.14 28.07 -26.61
CA ALA A 24 -23.24 27.10 -27.25
C ALA A 24 -21.80 27.15 -26.69
N ARG A 25 -21.50 28.10 -25.79
CA ARG A 25 -20.17 28.19 -25.18
C ARG A 25 -19.97 27.05 -24.20
N LEU A 26 -19.13 26.07 -24.57
CA LEU A 26 -18.71 25.01 -23.66
C LEU A 26 -17.85 25.61 -22.54
N GLN A 27 -18.35 25.54 -21.30
CA GLN A 27 -17.57 25.91 -20.12
C GLN A 27 -16.57 24.79 -19.85
N MET A 28 -15.32 24.99 -20.24
CA MET A 28 -14.24 24.08 -19.83
C MET A 28 -14.06 24.19 -18.32
N PRO A 29 -14.02 23.07 -17.57
CA PRO A 29 -13.75 23.12 -16.14
C PRO A 29 -12.38 23.76 -15.93
N LYS A 30 -12.29 24.71 -14.99
CA LYS A 30 -11.03 25.39 -14.65
C LYS A 30 -9.94 24.40 -14.20
N ASN A 31 -10.36 23.29 -13.59
CA ASN A 31 -9.47 22.20 -13.18
C ASN A 31 -9.56 21.09 -14.22
N ARG A 32 -8.67 21.13 -15.22
CA ARG A 32 -8.48 20.02 -16.15
C ARG A 32 -7.67 18.95 -15.41
N VAL A 33 -8.29 17.80 -15.12
CA VAL A 33 -7.59 16.64 -14.54
C VAL A 33 -6.62 16.13 -15.60
N ALA A 34 -5.32 16.32 -15.37
CA ALA A 34 -4.28 15.77 -16.21
C ALA A 34 -4.08 14.30 -15.84
N TYR A 35 -4.70 13.40 -16.62
CA TYR A 35 -4.50 11.96 -16.47
C TYR A 35 -3.08 11.59 -16.90
N ASN A 36 -2.43 10.70 -16.13
CA ASN A 36 -1.05 10.25 -16.37
C ASN A 36 -0.03 11.39 -16.36
N SER A 37 -0.21 12.35 -15.45
CA SER A 37 0.82 13.35 -15.19
C SER A 37 2.11 12.66 -14.75
N GLU A 38 3.28 13.26 -15.00
CA GLU A 38 4.56 12.70 -14.53
C GLU A 38 4.55 12.42 -13.02
N ASP A 39 3.86 13.25 -12.25
CA ASP A 39 3.68 13.05 -10.81
C ASP A 39 2.84 11.81 -10.46
N ASP A 40 1.85 11.47 -11.29
CA ASP A 40 1.04 10.27 -11.09
C ASP A 40 1.86 9.01 -11.41
N ILE A 41 2.68 9.04 -12.46
CA ILE A 41 3.59 7.95 -12.82
C ILE A 41 4.61 7.74 -11.69
N LYS A 42 5.27 8.82 -11.24
CA LYS A 42 6.22 8.77 -10.11
C LYS A 42 5.58 8.22 -8.84
N ARG A 43 4.32 8.58 -8.55
CA ARG A 43 3.58 8.04 -7.40
C ARG A 43 3.27 6.55 -7.53
N VAL A 44 2.92 6.07 -8.72
CA VAL A 44 2.64 4.66 -8.97
C VAL A 44 3.92 3.84 -8.84
N ASP A 45 5.03 4.30 -9.44
CA ASP A 45 6.32 3.63 -9.34
C ASP A 45 6.79 3.56 -7.89
N ALA A 46 6.69 4.67 -7.14
CA ALA A 46 7.03 4.69 -5.72
C ALA A 46 6.22 3.69 -4.87
N ARG A 47 4.98 3.37 -5.27
CA ARG A 47 4.16 2.35 -4.59
C ARG A 47 4.62 0.93 -4.92
N LEU A 48 5.03 0.68 -6.17
CA LEU A 48 5.46 -0.65 -6.62
C LEU A 48 6.79 -1.10 -6.00
N PHE A 49 7.69 -0.15 -5.72
CA PHE A 49 9.05 -0.43 -5.22
C PHE A 49 9.26 -0.12 -3.73
N LYS A 50 8.17 0.03 -2.96
CA LYS A 50 8.30 0.32 -1.53
C LYS A 50 8.91 -0.89 -0.80
N LYS A 51 10.09 -0.69 -0.20
CA LYS A 51 10.76 -1.72 0.62
C LYS A 51 9.89 -2.11 1.82
N PRO A 52 9.87 -3.40 2.21
CA PRO A 52 9.19 -3.83 3.43
C PRO A 52 9.89 -3.24 4.66
N ASN A 53 9.12 -2.86 5.68
CA ASN A 53 9.70 -2.39 6.94
C ASN A 53 10.08 -3.61 7.80
N PRO A 54 11.36 -3.77 8.21
CA PRO A 54 11.81 -4.90 9.01
C PRO A 54 11.11 -4.97 10.38
N GLU A 55 10.84 -3.84 11.03
CA GLU A 55 10.21 -3.80 12.35
C GLU A 55 8.81 -4.42 12.34
N ILE A 56 8.06 -4.17 11.25
CA ILE A 56 6.70 -4.72 11.09
C ILE A 56 6.77 -6.24 10.89
N LEU A 57 7.78 -6.74 10.17
CA LEU A 57 7.97 -8.17 9.96
C LEU A 57 8.34 -8.88 11.27
N GLU A 58 9.20 -8.25 12.10
CA GLU A 58 9.53 -8.77 13.42
C GLU A 58 8.33 -8.77 14.37
N TYR A 59 7.54 -7.70 14.36
CA TYR A 59 6.31 -7.63 15.12
C TYR A 59 5.33 -8.73 14.72
N MET A 60 5.19 -9.00 13.41
CA MET A 60 4.34 -10.08 12.92
C MET A 60 4.77 -11.45 13.45
N LYS A 61 6.09 -11.74 13.44
CA LYS A 61 6.64 -12.99 14.01
C LYS A 61 6.31 -13.14 15.49
N LYS A 62 6.46 -12.08 16.27
CA LYS A 62 6.09 -12.07 17.71
C LYS A 62 4.58 -12.28 17.90
N ARG A 63 3.76 -11.60 17.09
CA ARG A 63 2.30 -11.77 17.11
C ARG A 63 1.88 -13.21 16.82
N GLU A 64 2.57 -13.89 15.91
CA GLU A 64 2.27 -15.28 15.59
C GLU A 64 2.54 -16.22 16.77
N ILE A 65 3.60 -15.98 17.55
CA ILE A 65 3.88 -16.73 18.78
C ILE A 65 2.73 -16.56 19.78
N GLU A 66 2.30 -15.31 20.02
CA GLU A 66 1.21 -15.06 20.98
C GLU A 66 -0.13 -15.63 20.49
N LEU A 67 -0.39 -15.62 19.18
CA LEU A 67 -1.57 -16.29 18.61
C LEU A 67 -1.55 -17.80 18.85
N LYS A 68 -0.40 -18.46 18.65
CA LYS A 68 -0.24 -19.88 18.95
C LYS A 68 -0.44 -20.17 20.44
N CYS A 69 0.07 -19.30 21.32
CA CYS A 69 -0.13 -19.41 22.76
C CYS A 69 -1.60 -19.26 23.16
N ALA A 70 -2.31 -18.27 22.60
CA ALA A 70 -3.73 -18.07 22.85
C ALA A 70 -4.59 -19.24 22.34
N ASN A 71 -4.27 -19.78 21.15
CA ASN A 71 -4.95 -20.98 20.65
C ASN A 71 -4.70 -22.20 21.57
N PHE A 72 -3.48 -22.34 22.10
CA PHE A 72 -3.15 -23.42 23.02
C PHE A 72 -3.88 -23.28 24.36
N GLU A 73 -4.01 -22.07 24.88
CA GLU A 73 -4.81 -21.75 26.08
C GLU A 73 -6.27 -22.19 25.89
N VAL A 74 -6.92 -21.78 24.80
CA VAL A 74 -8.30 -22.18 24.46
C VAL A 74 -8.44 -23.71 24.32
N LEU A 75 -7.44 -24.39 23.74
CA LEU A 75 -7.46 -25.85 23.62
C LEU A 75 -7.37 -26.55 24.99
N MET A 76 -6.67 -25.96 25.95
CA MET A 76 -6.54 -26.51 27.30
C MET A 76 -7.79 -26.23 28.15
N GLU A 77 -8.39 -25.04 28.02
CA GLU A 77 -9.67 -24.72 28.64
C GLU A 77 -10.77 -25.67 28.18
N ASN A 78 -10.87 -25.92 26.86
CA ASN A 78 -11.85 -26.86 26.30
C ASN A 78 -11.66 -28.31 26.79
N LYS A 79 -10.44 -28.68 27.20
CA LYS A 79 -10.14 -30.00 27.81
C LYS A 79 -10.45 -30.04 29.31
N GLY A 80 -10.80 -28.92 29.93
CA GLY A 80 -11.17 -28.84 31.34
C GLY A 80 -9.98 -28.83 32.31
N PHE A 81 -8.80 -28.36 31.89
CA PHE A 81 -7.68 -28.17 32.81
C PHE A 81 -7.94 -26.99 33.77
N HIS A 82 -7.32 -27.02 34.95
CA HIS A 82 -7.37 -25.90 35.89
C HIS A 82 -6.50 -24.73 35.43
N GLU A 83 -6.94 -23.49 35.69
CA GLU A 83 -6.28 -22.25 35.24
C GLU A 83 -4.78 -22.17 35.60
N ASP A 84 -4.39 -22.66 36.78
CA ASP A 84 -2.99 -22.65 37.22
C ASP A 84 -2.08 -23.58 36.39
N GLU A 85 -2.63 -24.70 35.94
CA GLU A 85 -1.91 -25.64 35.07
C GLU A 85 -1.83 -25.13 33.64
N ILE A 86 -2.89 -24.44 33.18
CA ILE A 86 -2.94 -23.81 31.86
C ILE A 86 -1.84 -22.75 31.76
N LYS A 87 -1.75 -21.84 32.73
CA LYS A 87 -0.73 -20.77 32.73
C LYS A 87 0.69 -21.32 32.65
N LYS A 88 1.03 -22.30 33.49
CA LYS A 88 2.37 -22.93 33.49
C LYS A 88 2.72 -23.52 32.12
N LYS A 89 1.79 -24.28 31.53
CA LYS A 89 2.01 -24.93 30.23
C LYS A 89 2.07 -23.91 29.08
N VAL A 90 1.27 -22.84 29.12
CA VAL A 90 1.31 -21.76 28.14
C VAL A 90 2.63 -21.00 28.21
N ASP A 91 3.15 -20.73 29.42
CA ASP A 91 4.44 -20.05 29.60
C ASP A 91 5.61 -20.91 29.09
N GLU A 92 5.63 -22.20 29.41
CA GLU A 92 6.60 -23.17 28.86
C GLU A 92 6.53 -23.23 27.33
N TYR A 93 5.32 -23.26 26.77
CA TYR A 93 5.09 -23.24 25.33
C TYR A 93 5.58 -21.94 24.68
N ARG A 94 5.34 -20.79 25.32
CA ARG A 94 5.83 -19.48 24.86
C ARG A 94 7.35 -19.45 24.79
N GLU A 95 8.04 -19.96 25.80
CA GLU A 95 9.52 -20.05 25.78
C GLU A 95 10.03 -20.97 24.68
N LEU A 96 9.37 -22.11 24.47
CA LEU A 96 9.73 -23.05 23.41
C LEU A 96 9.59 -22.41 22.02
N LEU A 97 8.49 -21.69 21.76
CA LEU A 97 8.28 -21.00 20.49
C LEU A 97 9.29 -19.86 20.28
N LYS A 98 9.67 -19.13 21.34
CA LYS A 98 10.73 -18.11 21.26
C LYS A 98 12.08 -18.72 20.89
N ARG A 99 12.48 -19.83 21.52
CA ARG A 99 13.72 -20.55 21.17
C ARG A 99 13.71 -21.07 19.74
N GLN A 100 12.56 -21.57 19.25
CA GLN A 100 12.42 -21.97 17.85
C GLN A 100 12.54 -20.80 16.87
N LEU A 101 12.03 -19.62 17.25
CA LEU A 101 12.16 -18.42 16.44
C LEU A 101 13.64 -17.97 16.33
N GLU A 102 14.38 -18.02 17.44
CA GLU A 102 15.82 -17.72 17.48
C GLU A 102 16.65 -18.74 16.68
N ALA A 103 16.27 -20.03 16.75
CA ALA A 103 16.90 -21.10 15.98
C ALA A 103 16.53 -21.10 14.49
N GLY A 104 15.55 -20.29 14.06
CA GLY A 104 15.08 -20.21 12.67
C GLY A 104 14.25 -21.41 12.20
N THR A 105 13.86 -22.32 13.10
CA THR A 105 13.04 -23.52 12.80
C THR A 105 11.55 -23.31 13.03
N PHE A 106 11.15 -22.08 13.35
CA PHE A 106 9.76 -21.73 13.59
C PHE A 106 8.95 -21.76 12.28
N GLU A 107 8.10 -22.78 12.15
CA GLU A 107 7.17 -22.92 11.03
C GLU A 107 5.98 -21.97 11.20
N SER A 108 5.81 -21.05 10.24
CA SER A 108 4.67 -20.14 10.19
C SER A 108 3.55 -20.76 9.36
N GLU A 109 2.45 -21.16 10.01
CA GLU A 109 1.30 -21.78 9.35
C GLU A 109 0.52 -20.79 8.48
N CYS A 110 0.68 -19.47 8.71
CA CYS A 110 -0.01 -18.42 7.98
C CYS A 110 0.67 -18.02 6.66
N SER A 111 1.82 -18.61 6.33
CA SER A 111 2.64 -18.22 5.15
C SER A 111 1.88 -18.16 3.81
N GLY A 112 0.76 -18.90 3.67
CA GLY A 112 -0.05 -18.91 2.45
C GLY A 112 -1.15 -17.84 2.35
N LYS A 113 -1.53 -17.16 3.44
CA LYS A 113 -2.70 -16.25 3.47
C LYS A 113 -2.45 -14.93 4.21
N ASP A 114 -1.22 -14.47 4.25
CA ASP A 114 -0.90 -13.19 4.88
C ASP A 114 -1.45 -12.02 4.05
N ASN A 115 -2.55 -11.44 4.52
CA ASN A 115 -3.11 -10.21 3.97
C ASN A 115 -2.26 -8.96 4.27
N ASN A 116 -1.10 -9.11 4.93
CA ASN A 116 -0.26 -7.98 5.30
C ASN A 116 0.51 -7.43 4.10
N SER A 117 0.47 -6.11 3.92
CA SER A 117 1.17 -5.43 2.83
C SER A 117 2.70 -5.64 2.85
N HIS A 118 3.33 -5.74 4.03
CA HIS A 118 4.78 -5.82 4.15
C HIS A 118 5.32 -7.24 3.90
N THR A 119 4.60 -8.28 4.32
CA THR A 119 4.97 -9.67 3.99
C THR A 119 4.84 -9.90 2.48
N ARG A 120 3.76 -9.42 1.88
CA ARG A 120 3.56 -9.45 0.41
C ARG A 120 4.63 -8.64 -0.33
N ALA A 121 5.00 -7.47 0.18
CA ALA A 121 6.09 -6.67 -0.41
C ALA A 121 7.45 -7.38 -0.31
N LYS A 122 7.73 -8.08 0.79
CA LYS A 122 8.95 -8.89 0.94
C LYS A 122 8.98 -10.04 -0.07
N ALA A 123 7.90 -10.81 -0.18
CA ALA A 123 7.80 -11.89 -1.18
C ALA A 123 7.88 -11.35 -2.62
N ALA A 124 7.27 -10.19 -2.90
CA ALA A 124 7.39 -9.52 -4.18
C ALA A 124 8.83 -9.05 -4.47
N ALA A 125 9.56 -8.58 -3.47
CA ALA A 125 10.99 -8.23 -3.62
C ALA A 125 11.84 -9.47 -3.92
N GLU A 126 11.68 -10.55 -3.15
CA GLU A 126 12.41 -11.81 -3.36
C GLU A 126 12.14 -12.42 -4.74
N THR A 127 10.87 -12.37 -5.22
CA THR A 127 10.52 -12.84 -6.56
C THR A 127 11.12 -11.98 -7.66
N ARG A 128 11.17 -10.65 -7.48
CA ARG A 128 11.85 -9.73 -8.40
C ARG A 128 13.35 -9.99 -8.44
N ASP A 129 13.99 -10.16 -7.28
CA ASP A 129 15.42 -10.46 -7.18
C ASP A 129 15.75 -11.79 -7.87
N ARG A 130 14.91 -12.80 -7.67
CA ARG A 130 15.02 -14.10 -8.35
C ARG A 130 14.90 -13.97 -9.86
N LEU A 131 13.94 -13.18 -10.36
CA LEU A 131 13.79 -12.94 -11.80
C LEU A 131 14.97 -12.15 -12.35
N ARG A 132 15.46 -11.14 -11.62
CA ARG A 132 16.62 -10.34 -12.00
C ARG A 132 17.86 -11.21 -12.20
N ALA A 133 18.10 -12.13 -11.26
CA ALA A 133 19.17 -13.11 -11.36
C ALA A 133 18.96 -14.07 -12.55
N ALA A 134 17.73 -14.53 -12.78
CA ALA A 134 17.41 -15.42 -13.91
C ALA A 134 17.62 -14.76 -15.28
N PHE A 135 17.34 -13.46 -15.41
CA PHE A 135 17.57 -12.68 -16.62
C PHE A 135 18.98 -12.11 -16.74
N SER A 136 19.89 -12.44 -15.82
CA SER A 136 21.27 -11.93 -15.80
C SER A 136 21.36 -10.39 -15.79
N ILE A 137 20.39 -9.72 -15.18
CA ILE A 137 20.38 -8.26 -15.05
C ILE A 137 21.36 -7.88 -13.92
N SER A 138 22.30 -6.98 -14.19
CA SER A 138 23.30 -6.56 -13.20
C SER A 138 22.66 -5.88 -11.99
N GLU A 139 23.30 -5.98 -10.82
CA GLU A 139 22.83 -5.32 -9.59
C GLU A 139 22.87 -3.78 -9.67
N SER A 140 23.75 -3.25 -10.51
CA SER A 140 23.87 -1.81 -10.82
C SER A 140 22.85 -1.29 -11.83
N PHE A 141 22.05 -2.16 -12.45
CA PHE A 141 21.04 -1.76 -13.43
C PHE A 141 19.98 -0.86 -12.78
N VAL A 142 19.75 0.31 -13.38
CA VAL A 142 18.72 1.27 -12.95
C VAL A 142 17.55 1.17 -13.91
N ASP A 143 16.36 0.87 -13.39
CA ASP A 143 15.15 0.81 -14.21
C ASP A 143 14.90 2.16 -14.91
N GLY A 144 14.63 2.12 -16.22
CA GLY A 144 14.38 3.31 -17.04
C GLY A 144 15.61 3.89 -17.75
N SER A 145 16.83 3.53 -17.35
CA SER A 145 18.06 4.05 -17.99
C SER A 145 18.39 3.40 -19.34
N SER A 146 17.65 2.36 -19.75
CA SER A 146 17.94 1.60 -20.98
C SER A 146 17.76 2.39 -22.29
N LEU A 147 17.10 3.55 -22.24
CA LEU A 147 16.88 4.44 -23.39
C LEU A 147 17.58 5.79 -23.23
N GLU A 148 18.32 6.00 -22.13
CA GLU A 148 19.15 7.20 -21.97
C GLU A 148 20.39 7.06 -22.85
N LYS A 149 20.57 8.00 -23.79
CA LYS A 149 21.69 8.08 -24.73
C LYS A 149 22.84 8.90 -24.17
#